data_AF-W6LF76-F1
#
_entry.id   AF-W6LF76-F1
#
_cell.length_a   1.000
_cell.length_b   1.000
_cell.length_c   1.000
_cell.angle_alpha   90.00
_cell.angle_beta   90.00
_cell.angle_gamma   90.00
#
_symmetry.space_group_name_H-M   'P 1'
#
loop_
_entity.id
_entity.type
_entity.pdbx_description
1 polymer ?
#
loop_
_entity_poly.entity_id
_entity_poly.type
_entity_poly.pdbx_seq_one_letter_code
_entity_poly.pdbx_strand_id
1 'polypeptide(L)'
;MSFSTTPIFRKISPYLLFLKDVTAKRKPGTHFSMAEVAKKYKQLSASQRAALIARSNKFPNPSGDKYRSFVKQLNKELSAMPLKERQREISKRWHDLKKRLAPKAAHAALKPKKISAHKAVKKAAVGASK
;
A
#
# COMPACT_ATOMS: atom_id res chain seq x y z
N MET A 1 -30.10 6.96 -4.67
CA MET A 1 -29.31 6.21 -3.67
C MET A 1 -27.92 6.83 -3.59
N SER A 2 -27.65 7.59 -2.54
CA SER A 2 -26.35 8.23 -2.33
C SER A 2 -25.39 7.22 -1.71
N PHE A 3 -24.45 6.70 -2.51
CA PHE A 3 -23.41 5.81 -2.00
C PHE A 3 -22.51 6.60 -1.06
N SER A 4 -22.47 6.23 0.22
CA SER A 4 -21.60 6.90 1.19
C SER A 4 -20.15 6.74 0.72
N THR A 5 -19.51 7.83 0.35
CA THR A 5 -18.10 7.88 -0.05
C THR A 5 -17.24 7.75 1.21
N THR A 6 -17.26 6.57 1.85
CA THR A 6 -16.41 6.33 3.03
C THR A 6 -14.96 6.20 2.55
N PRO A 7 -13.97 6.85 3.17
CA PRO A 7 -12.59 6.75 2.74
C PRO A 7 -12.09 5.32 2.95
N ILE A 8 -11.99 4.58 1.84
CA ILE A 8 -11.43 3.22 1.74
C ILE A 8 -9.96 3.18 2.19
N PHE A 9 -9.35 4.36 2.29
CA PHE A 9 -8.02 4.60 2.83
C PHE A 9 -8.11 4.95 4.31
N ARG A 10 -8.40 3.95 5.16
CA ARG A 10 -8.15 4.11 6.59
C ARG A 10 -6.64 4.31 6.79
N LYS A 11 -6.29 5.37 7.51
CA LYS A 11 -4.90 5.64 7.92
C LYS A 11 -4.42 4.54 8.86
N ILE A 12 -3.13 4.21 8.84
CA ILE A 12 -2.57 3.23 9.77
C ILE A 12 -2.76 3.75 11.20
N SER A 13 -3.18 2.88 12.11
CA SER A 13 -3.24 3.24 13.53
C SER A 13 -1.81 3.56 14.03
N PRO A 14 -1.61 4.66 14.79
CA PRO A 14 -0.29 5.00 15.34
C PRO A 14 0.35 3.82 16.07
N TYR A 15 -0.44 3.03 16.80
CA TYR A 15 0.04 1.84 17.51
C TYR A 15 0.64 0.78 16.59
N LEU A 16 0.00 0.50 15.44
CA LEU A 16 0.49 -0.48 14.48
C LEU A 16 1.79 0.00 13.81
N LEU A 17 1.89 1.31 13.57
CA LEU A 17 3.13 1.90 13.07
C LEU A 17 4.26 1.76 14.10
N PHE A 18 3.96 2.02 15.38
CA PHE A 18 4.92 1.82 16.47
C PHE A 18 5.35 0.36 16.60
N LEU A 19 4.41 -0.58 16.52
CA LEU A 19 4.71 -2.01 16.52
C LEU A 19 5.68 -2.37 15.39
N LYS A 20 5.43 -1.88 14.18
CA LYS A 20 6.30 -2.09 13.02
C LYS A 20 7.70 -1.51 13.24
N ASP A 21 7.80 -0.30 13.80
CA ASP A 21 9.08 0.32 14.12
C ASP A 21 9.88 -0.50 15.16
N VAL A 22 9.19 -1.09 16.15
CA VAL A 22 9.81 -1.93 17.19
C VAL A 22 10.24 -3.28 16.62
N THR A 23 9.42 -3.92 15.79
CA THR A 23 9.77 -5.22 15.18
C THR A 23 10.85 -5.09 14.12
N ALA A 24 10.90 -3.99 13.36
CA ALA A 24 11.93 -3.74 12.35
C ALA A 24 13.34 -3.56 12.96
N LYS A 25 13.43 -3.03 14.18
CA LYS A 25 14.71 -2.85 14.90
C LYS A 25 15.22 -4.12 15.57
N ARG A 26 14.53 -5.24 15.37
CA ARG A 26 14.76 -6.45 16.15
C ARG A 26 15.61 -7.46 15.40
N LYS A 27 16.44 -8.19 16.14
CA LYS A 27 17.16 -9.35 15.62
C LYS A 27 16.19 -10.52 15.41
N PRO A 28 16.34 -11.30 14.32
CA PRO A 28 15.57 -12.51 14.12
C PRO A 28 15.84 -13.52 15.25
N GLY A 29 14.80 -14.26 15.68
CA GLY A 29 14.91 -15.30 16.71
C GLY A 29 14.71 -14.85 18.16
N THR A 30 14.54 -13.56 18.44
CA THR A 30 14.27 -13.09 19.80
C THR A 30 12.77 -13.21 20.16
N HIS A 31 12.39 -13.55 21.39
CA HIS A 31 10.98 -13.77 21.80
C HIS A 31 10.19 -12.47 22.05
N PHE A 32 9.12 -12.18 21.28
CA PHE A 32 8.44 -10.87 21.30
C PHE A 32 7.34 -10.81 22.36
N SER A 33 7.48 -9.97 23.40
CA SER A 33 6.38 -9.72 24.33
C SER A 33 5.50 -8.58 23.84
N MET A 34 4.26 -8.91 23.47
CA MET A 34 3.27 -7.94 23.05
C MET A 34 2.86 -6.98 24.18
N ALA A 35 2.84 -7.49 25.42
CA ALA A 35 2.52 -6.70 26.61
C ALA A 35 3.54 -5.59 26.87
N GLU A 36 4.83 -5.88 26.67
CA GLU A 36 5.91 -4.90 26.86
C GLU A 36 5.83 -3.78 25.82
N VAL A 37 5.50 -4.09 24.57
CA VAL A 37 5.35 -3.09 23.52
C VAL A 37 4.14 -2.20 23.78
N ALA A 38 3.02 -2.78 24.25
CA ALA A 38 1.87 -2.00 24.68
C ALA A 38 2.21 -1.06 25.85
N LYS A 39 3.01 -1.52 26.82
CA LYS A 39 3.49 -0.69 27.94
C LYS A 39 4.39 0.45 27.45
N LYS A 40 5.37 0.15 26.59
CA LYS A 40 6.25 1.17 25.99
C LYS A 40 5.48 2.20 25.16
N TYR A 41 4.46 1.79 24.43
CA TYR A 41 3.59 2.70 23.68
C TYR A 41 2.85 3.68 24.59
N LYS A 42 2.35 3.21 25.74
CA LYS A 42 1.69 4.07 26.73
C LYS A 42 2.65 5.06 27.40
N GLN A 43 3.93 4.70 27.50
CA GLN A 43 4.98 5.53 28.09
C GLN A 43 5.63 6.52 27.12
N LEU A 44 5.16 6.61 25.86
CA LEU A 44 5.67 7.58 24.90
C LEU A 44 5.43 9.01 25.40
N SER A 45 6.44 9.87 25.24
CA SER A 45 6.27 11.29 25.51
C SER A 45 5.28 11.93 24.53
N ALA A 46 4.69 13.07 24.91
CA ALA A 46 3.75 13.79 24.06
C ALA A 46 4.33 14.10 22.66
N SER A 47 5.60 14.51 22.62
CA SER A 47 6.34 14.78 21.38
C SER A 47 6.49 13.53 20.49
N GLN A 48 6.88 12.39 21.08
CA GLN A 48 7.02 11.13 20.35
C GLN A 48 5.68 10.63 19.81
N ARG A 49 4.61 10.79 20.59
CA ARG A 49 3.26 10.40 20.19
C ARG A 49 2.74 11.29 19.06
N ALA A 50 2.98 12.61 19.13
CA ALA A 50 2.63 13.53 18.06
C ALA A 50 3.37 13.20 16.75
N ALA A 51 4.67 12.94 16.81
CA ALA A 51 5.46 12.53 15.64
C ALA A 51 4.95 11.20 15.04
N LEU A 52 4.56 10.25 15.89
CA LEU A 52 3.99 8.97 15.45
C LEU A 52 2.63 9.15 14.75
N ILE A 53 1.75 10.00 15.28
CA ILE A 53 0.47 10.34 14.66
C ILE A 53 0.69 11.05 13.32
N ALA A 54 1.62 12.01 13.26
CA ALA A 54 1.97 12.69 12.01
C ALA A 54 2.47 11.70 10.95
N ARG A 55 3.30 10.72 11.34
CA ARG A 55 3.75 9.66 10.43
C ARG A 55 2.60 8.74 10.03
N SER A 56 1.75 8.32 10.96
CA SER A 56 0.63 7.41 10.67
C SER A 56 -0.39 8.02 9.70
N ASN A 57 -0.51 9.36 9.71
CA ASN A 57 -1.29 10.12 8.74
C ASN A 57 -0.70 10.09 7.31
N LYS A 58 0.62 9.93 7.16
CA LYS A 58 1.33 9.90 5.87
C LYS A 58 1.35 8.52 5.22
N PHE A 59 1.24 7.45 6.01
CA PHE A 59 1.26 6.08 5.49
C PHE A 59 -0.17 5.56 5.22
N PRO A 60 -0.56 5.36 3.95
CA PRO A 60 -1.78 4.62 3.65
C PRO A 60 -1.61 3.16 4.09
N ASN A 61 -2.64 2.57 4.69
CA ASN A 61 -2.63 1.18 5.17
C ASN A 61 -2.13 0.22 4.07
N PRO A 62 -1.20 -0.72 4.34
CA PRO A 62 -0.79 -1.74 3.38
C PRO A 62 -2.00 -2.35 2.66
N SER A 63 -1.88 -2.43 1.35
CA SER A 63 -2.96 -2.67 0.38
C SER A 63 -3.82 -3.91 0.65
N GLY A 64 -3.35 -4.87 1.44
CA GLY A 64 -4.11 -6.06 1.86
C GLY A 64 -5.32 -5.76 2.76
N ASP A 65 -5.24 -4.72 3.59
CA ASP A 65 -6.33 -4.36 4.51
C ASP A 65 -7.48 -3.61 3.82
N LYS A 66 -7.21 -2.93 2.70
CA LYS A 66 -8.21 -2.12 1.99
C LYS A 66 -9.29 -3.00 1.37
N TYR A 67 -8.88 -4.08 0.69
CA TYR A 67 -9.83 -5.04 0.12
C TYR A 67 -10.62 -5.74 1.23
N ARG A 68 -9.97 -6.23 2.29
CA ARG A 68 -10.67 -6.87 3.43
C ARG A 68 -11.67 -5.94 4.10
N SER A 69 -11.30 -4.68 4.32
CA SER A 69 -12.20 -3.68 4.91
C SER A 69 -13.38 -3.37 4.00
N PHE A 70 -13.12 -3.21 2.70
CA PHE A 70 -14.12 -3.00 1.67
C PHE A 70 -15.12 -4.16 1.58
N VAL A 71 -14.61 -5.39 1.52
CA VAL A 71 -15.40 -6.63 1.53
C VAL A 71 -16.23 -6.73 2.81
N LYS A 72 -15.65 -6.46 3.99
CA LYS A 72 -16.36 -6.51 5.28
C LYS A 72 -17.51 -5.50 5.32
N GLN A 73 -17.34 -4.31 4.76
CA GLN A 73 -18.37 -3.29 4.71
C GLN A 73 -19.49 -3.66 3.72
N LEU A 74 -19.14 -4.03 2.49
CA LEU A 74 -20.13 -4.45 1.50
C LEU A 74 -20.85 -5.74 1.90
N ASN A 75 -20.21 -6.64 2.64
CA ASN A 75 -20.88 -7.81 3.18
C ASN A 75 -22.00 -7.46 4.17
N LYS A 76 -21.88 -6.35 4.90
CA LYS A 76 -22.95 -5.83 5.76
C LYS A 76 -24.04 -5.15 4.96
N GLU A 77 -23.67 -4.36 3.95
CA GLU A 77 -24.61 -3.63 3.07
C GLU A 77 -25.45 -4.58 2.21
N LEU A 78 -24.83 -5.64 1.70
CA LEU A 78 -25.44 -6.63 0.80
C LEU A 78 -25.89 -7.89 1.55
N SER A 79 -26.18 -7.77 2.85
CA SER A 79 -26.52 -8.89 3.73
C SER A 79 -27.77 -9.66 3.29
N ALA A 80 -28.71 -8.98 2.62
CA ALA A 80 -29.92 -9.55 2.06
C ALA A 80 -29.70 -10.39 0.77
N MET A 81 -28.55 -10.25 0.11
CA MET A 81 -28.25 -11.00 -1.13
C MET A 81 -27.63 -12.37 -0.84
N PRO A 82 -27.86 -13.37 -1.70
CA PRO A 82 -27.12 -14.63 -1.69
C PRO A 82 -25.61 -14.41 -1.81
N LEU A 83 -24.82 -15.24 -1.12
CA LEU A 83 -23.36 -15.07 -1.02
C LEU A 83 -22.65 -15.01 -2.39
N LYS A 84 -23.11 -15.81 -3.37
CA LYS A 84 -22.53 -15.83 -4.72
C LYS A 84 -22.72 -14.49 -5.46
N GLU A 85 -23.92 -13.91 -5.40
CA GLU A 85 -24.21 -12.62 -6.01
C GLU A 85 -23.48 -11.49 -5.31
N ARG A 86 -23.42 -11.58 -3.98
CA ARG A 86 -22.65 -10.66 -3.14
C ARG A 86 -21.17 -10.61 -3.54
N GLN A 87 -20.53 -11.75 -3.74
CA GLN A 87 -19.12 -11.80 -4.16
C GLN A 87 -18.90 -11.20 -5.55
N ARG A 88 -19.83 -11.41 -6.49
CA ARG A 88 -19.79 -10.79 -7.83
C ARG A 88 -19.86 -9.27 -7.73
N GLU A 89 -20.80 -8.75 -6.95
CA GLU A 89 -21.00 -7.31 -6.76
C GLU A 89 -19.81 -6.65 -6.05
N ILE A 90 -19.27 -7.30 -5.01
CA ILE A 90 -18.06 -6.84 -4.33
C ILE A 90 -16.86 -6.77 -5.29
N SER A 91 -16.69 -7.80 -6.12
CA SER A 91 -15.59 -7.85 -7.10
C SER A 91 -15.72 -6.74 -8.16
N LYS A 92 -16.94 -6.52 -8.66
CA LYS A 92 -17.24 -5.44 -9.61
C LYS A 92 -16.94 -4.06 -9.02
N ARG A 93 -17.51 -3.75 -7.84
CA ARG A 93 -17.30 -2.46 -7.17
C ARG A 93 -15.83 -2.23 -6.81
N TRP A 94 -15.09 -3.26 -6.42
CA TRP A 94 -13.65 -3.15 -6.15
C TRP A 94 -12.85 -2.83 -7.41
N HIS A 95 -13.19 -3.46 -8.53
CA HIS A 95 -12.54 -3.22 -9.81
C HIS A 95 -12.81 -1.80 -10.33
N ASP A 96 -14.05 -1.32 -10.23
CA ASP A 96 -14.41 0.05 -10.63
C ASP A 96 -13.73 1.09 -9.74
N LEU A 97 -13.61 0.80 -8.44
CA LEU A 97 -12.86 1.63 -7.52
C LEU A 97 -11.38 1.71 -7.91
N LYS A 98 -10.75 0.58 -8.23
CA LYS A 98 -9.36 0.54 -8.71
C LYS A 98 -9.18 1.34 -10.00
N LYS A 99 -10.11 1.25 -10.95
CA LYS A 99 -10.08 2.04 -12.19
C LYS A 99 -10.17 3.54 -11.92
N ARG A 100 -11.04 3.96 -10.99
CA ARG A 100 -11.21 5.37 -10.61
C ARG A 100 -10.02 5.93 -9.83
N LEU A 101 -9.37 5.09 -9.02
CA LEU A 101 -8.21 5.46 -8.20
C LEU A 101 -6.88 5.29 -8.92
N ALA A 102 -6.84 4.51 -10.00
CA ALA A 102 -5.70 4.50 -10.89
C ALA A 102 -5.53 5.94 -11.40
N PRO A 103 -4.38 6.58 -11.19
CA PRO A 103 -4.11 7.83 -11.87
C PRO A 103 -4.35 7.53 -13.35
N LYS A 104 -5.21 8.33 -14.02
CA LYS A 104 -5.26 8.36 -15.49
C LYS A 104 -3.80 8.40 -15.89
N ALA A 105 -3.31 7.31 -16.48
CA ALA A 105 -1.95 7.28 -16.98
C ALA A 105 -1.92 8.42 -17.99
N ALA A 106 -1.37 9.56 -17.59
CA ALA A 106 -0.93 10.56 -18.53
C ALA A 106 -0.11 9.78 -19.54
N HIS A 107 -0.52 9.93 -20.80
CA HIS A 107 0.01 9.25 -21.97
C HIS A 107 1.43 8.77 -21.75
N ALA A 108 1.64 7.47 -22.02
CA ALA A 108 2.92 6.81 -22.06
C ALA A 108 4.03 7.80 -22.42
N ALA A 109 4.80 8.23 -21.42
CA ALA A 109 6.13 8.73 -21.66
C ALA A 109 6.87 7.54 -22.28
N LEU A 110 6.93 7.55 -23.61
CA LEU A 110 7.74 6.68 -24.42
C LEU A 110 9.11 6.64 -23.76
N LYS A 111 9.38 5.56 -23.03
CA LYS A 111 10.70 5.32 -22.47
C LYS A 111 11.65 5.41 -23.66
N PRO A 112 12.67 6.29 -23.66
CA PRO A 112 13.65 6.26 -24.73
C PRO A 112 14.24 4.87 -24.73
N LYS A 113 14.09 4.19 -25.87
CA LYS A 113 14.67 2.89 -26.18
C LYS A 113 16.14 2.99 -25.76
N LYS A 114 16.53 2.29 -24.70
CA LYS A 114 17.95 2.15 -24.35
C LYS A 114 18.60 1.41 -25.52
N ILE A 115 19.17 2.17 -26.45
CA ILE A 115 20.08 1.63 -27.46
C ILE A 115 21.26 1.12 -26.66
N SER A 116 21.35 -0.21 -26.57
CA SER A 116 22.47 -0.91 -25.96
C SER A 116 23.79 -0.39 -26.56
N ALA A 117 24.63 0.20 -25.71
CA ALA A 117 25.98 0.68 -26.04
C ALA A 117 26.91 -0.44 -26.55
N HIS A 118 26.47 -1.70 -26.49
CA HIS A 118 27.24 -2.86 -26.95
C HIS A 118 27.30 -3.03 -28.47
N LYS A 119 26.53 -2.26 -29.26
CA LYS A 119 26.59 -2.29 -30.74
C LYS A 119 27.40 -1.15 -31.37
N ALA A 120 27.83 -0.15 -30.61
CA ALA A 120 28.63 0.97 -31.12
C ALA A 120 30.13 0.62 -31.26
N VAL A 121 30.63 -0.39 -30.54
CA VAL A 121 32.07 -0.73 -30.53
C VAL A 121 32.50 -1.59 -31.73
N LYS A 122 31.59 -2.26 -32.42
CA LYS A 122 31.92 -3.07 -33.62
C LYS A 122 31.98 -2.29 -34.94
N LYS A 123 31.64 -0.99 -34.96
CA LYS A 123 31.74 -0.14 -36.16
C LYS A 123 32.95 0.81 -36.17
N ALA A 124 33.68 0.95 -35.06
CA ALA A 124 34.87 1.79 -34.99
C ALA A 124 36.19 1.03 -35.25
N ALA A 125 36.16 -0.30 -35.38
CA ALA A 125 37.36 -1.13 -35.59
C ALA A 125 37.58 -1.61 -37.04
N VAL A 126 36.79 -1.13 -38.01
CA VAL A 126 36.92 -1.50 -39.45
C VAL A 126 37.28 -0.28 -40.32
N GLY A 127 37.56 0.88 -39.71
CA GLY A 127 37.93 2.13 -40.42
C GLY A 127 39.33 2.65 -40.12
N ALA A 128 40.21 1.83 -39.54
CA ALA A 128 41.60 2.21 -39.25
C ALA A 128 42.55 1.04 -39.56
N SER A 129 42.70 0.72 -40.85
CA SER A 129 43.85 0.00 -41.39
C SER A 129 43.86 0.12 -42.91
N LYS A 130 44.93 0.75 -43.40
CA LYS A 130 45.32 1.10 -44.78
C LYS A 130 44.67 2.33 -45.41
#